data_AF-A0A9Q0CVJ0-F1
#
_entry.id   AF-A0A9Q0CVJ0-F1
#
_cell.length_a   1.000
_cell.length_b   1.000
_cell.length_c   1.000
_cell.angle_alpha   90.00
_cell.angle_beta   90.00
_cell.angle_gamma   90.00
#
_symmetry.space_group_name_H-M   'P 1'
#
loop_
_entity.id
_entity.type
_entity.pdbx_description
1 polymer ?
#
loop_
_entity_poly.entity_id
_entity_poly.type
_entity_poly.pdbx_seq_one_letter_code
_entity_poly.pdbx_strand_id
1 'polypeptide(L)'
;MPESAAAKELDVSVTTLKFCCRKLGIPKWPYKKMKCLATLEASVSGFAHPGSQHVIRHIREEMEAIKQNSTLEISDETNELRQQMYELKKKRKRNDTGAV
;
A
#
# COMPACT_ATOMS: atom_id res chain seq x y z
N MET A 1 -4.47 -5.32 8.37
CA MET A 1 -5.40 -6.47 8.36
C MET A 1 -6.57 -6.21 7.41
N PRO A 2 -7.06 -7.22 6.63
CA PRO A 2 -8.27 -7.09 5.82
C PRO A 2 -9.52 -6.71 6.62
N GLU A 3 -10.47 -6.03 5.98
CA GLU A 3 -11.75 -5.61 6.61
C GLU A 3 -12.50 -6.79 7.24
N SER A 4 -12.49 -7.95 6.57
CA SER A 4 -13.14 -9.18 7.04
C SER A 4 -12.48 -9.78 8.28
N ALA A 5 -11.15 -9.72 8.36
CA ALA A 5 -10.42 -10.23 9.52
C ALA A 5 -10.57 -9.27 10.71
N ALA A 6 -10.56 -7.95 10.47
CA ALA A 6 -10.83 -6.97 11.53
C ALA A 6 -12.25 -7.09 12.09
N ALA A 7 -13.24 -7.34 11.21
CA ALA A 7 -14.62 -7.57 11.61
C ALA A 7 -14.75 -8.85 12.47
N LYS A 8 -14.05 -9.93 12.08
CA LYS A 8 -14.02 -11.18 12.84
C LYS A 8 -13.35 -11.03 14.21
N GLU A 9 -12.28 -10.26 14.30
CA GLU A 9 -11.56 -10.01 15.56
C GLU A 9 -12.39 -9.17 16.55
N LEU A 10 -13.21 -8.26 16.01
CA LEU A 10 -14.13 -7.42 16.78
C LEU A 10 -15.51 -8.07 16.99
N ASP A 11 -15.71 -9.31 16.53
CA ASP A 11 -16.98 -10.05 16.54
C ASP A 11 -18.17 -9.26 15.98
N VAL A 12 -17.93 -8.46 14.93
CA VAL A 12 -18.96 -7.67 14.24
C VAL A 12 -19.07 -8.04 12.77
N SER A 13 -20.21 -7.71 12.16
CA SER A 13 -20.34 -7.80 10.71
C SER A 13 -19.45 -6.75 10.01
N VAL A 14 -18.98 -7.06 8.80
CA VAL A 14 -18.19 -6.12 7.98
C VAL A 14 -18.96 -4.82 7.70
N THR A 15 -20.29 -4.92 7.57
CA THR A 15 -21.19 -3.77 7.39
C THR A 15 -21.18 -2.86 8.61
N THR A 16 -21.28 -3.44 9.81
CA THR A 16 -21.21 -2.71 11.08
C THR A 16 -19.85 -2.05 11.25
N LEU A 17 -18.76 -2.77 10.96
CA LEU A 17 -17.40 -2.22 11.01
C LEU A 17 -17.27 -1.00 10.09
N LYS A 18 -17.72 -1.10 8.83
CA LYS A 18 -17.70 0.02 7.86
C LYS A 18 -18.54 1.21 8.32
N PHE A 19 -19.70 0.94 8.91
CA PHE A 19 -20.56 1.98 9.47
C PHE A 19 -19.87 2.73 10.60
N CYS A 20 -19.27 2.01 11.55
CA CYS A 20 -18.52 2.58 12.66
C CYS A 20 -17.31 3.38 12.16
N CYS A 21 -16.54 2.84 11.21
CA CYS A 21 -15.42 3.57 10.60
C CYS A 21 -15.88 4.90 9.99
N ARG A 22 -16.97 4.89 9.20
CA ARG A 22 -17.53 6.12 8.60
C ARG A 22 -17.97 7.13 9.66
N LYS A 23 -18.61 6.66 10.75
CA LYS A 23 -19.00 7.53 11.88
C LYS A 23 -17.80 8.16 12.59
N LEU A 24 -16.69 7.43 12.69
CA LEU A 24 -15.44 7.90 13.28
C LEU A 24 -14.61 8.76 12.32
N GLY A 25 -15.15 9.15 11.16
CA GLY A 25 -14.44 9.97 10.17
C GLY A 25 -13.43 9.20 9.32
N ILE A 26 -13.51 7.86 9.33
CA ILE A 26 -12.66 6.97 8.52
C ILE A 26 -13.49 6.46 7.32
N PRO A 27 -13.43 7.13 6.16
CA PRO A 27 -14.27 6.78 5.01
C PRO A 27 -13.88 5.45 4.36
N LYS A 28 -12.59 5.08 4.42
CA LYS A 28 -12.03 3.83 3.85
C LYS A 28 -11.06 3.21 4.82
N TRP A 29 -11.11 1.88 4.93
CA TRP A 29 -10.19 1.12 5.77
C TRP A 29 -8.74 1.24 5.20
N PRO A 30 -7.75 1.63 6.01
CA PRO A 30 -6.41 2.00 5.54
C PRO A 30 -5.60 0.80 5.03
N TYR A 31 -6.04 -0.43 5.32
CA TYR A 31 -5.35 -1.66 4.94
C TYR A 31 -5.01 -1.75 3.46
N LYS A 32 -5.91 -1.32 2.56
CA LYS A 32 -5.63 -1.36 1.12
C LYS A 32 -4.42 -0.49 0.75
N LYS A 33 -4.30 0.69 1.36
CA LYS A 33 -3.17 1.61 1.16
C LYS A 33 -1.88 0.99 1.72
N MET A 34 -1.94 0.49 2.96
CA MET A 34 -0.79 -0.18 3.59
C MET A 34 -0.26 -1.37 2.80
N LYS A 35 -1.16 -2.21 2.27
CA LYS A 35 -0.77 -3.37 1.45
C LYS A 35 -0.06 -2.92 0.17
N CYS A 36 -0.51 -1.82 -0.43
CA CYS A 36 0.14 -1.24 -1.59
C CYS A 36 1.57 -0.77 -1.26
N LEU A 37 1.73 -0.01 -0.18
CA LEU A 37 3.02 0.49 0.31
C LEU A 37 3.98 -0.64 0.67
N ALA A 38 3.53 -1.68 1.38
CA ALA A 38 4.35 -2.85 1.70
C ALA A 38 4.82 -3.61 0.44
N THR A 39 3.97 -3.70 -0.58
CA THR A 39 4.34 -4.32 -1.87
C THR A 39 5.37 -3.47 -2.62
N LEU A 40 5.24 -2.13 -2.53
CA LEU A 40 6.18 -1.19 -3.11
C LEU A 40 7.54 -1.27 -2.41
N GLU A 41 7.56 -1.27 -1.08
CA GLU A 41 8.76 -1.47 -0.26
C GLU A 41 9.49 -2.76 -0.64
N ALA A 42 8.78 -3.89 -0.68
CA ALA A 42 9.38 -5.17 -1.07
C ALA A 42 9.94 -5.14 -2.50
N SER A 43 9.25 -4.44 -3.41
CA SER A 43 9.74 -4.27 -4.78
C SER A 43 11.02 -3.44 -4.80
N VAL A 44 11.06 -2.30 -4.10
CA VAL A 44 12.22 -1.39 -4.03
C VAL A 44 13.40 -2.03 -3.32
N SER A 45 13.17 -2.75 -2.21
CA SER A 45 14.19 -3.51 -1.48
C SER A 45 14.83 -4.60 -2.33
N GLY A 46 14.13 -5.12 -3.34
CA GLY A 46 14.69 -6.09 -4.30
C GLY A 46 15.68 -5.47 -5.29
N PHE A 47 15.64 -4.15 -5.49
CA PHE A 47 16.65 -3.43 -6.26
C PHE A 47 17.74 -2.99 -5.28
N ALA A 48 18.84 -3.74 -5.22
CA ALA A 48 20.01 -3.45 -4.38
C ALA A 48 20.72 -2.16 -4.84
N HIS A 49 20.07 -1.01 -4.66
CA HIS A 49 20.53 0.31 -5.07
C HIS A 49 20.73 1.20 -3.84
N PRO A 50 21.83 1.96 -3.71
CA PRO A 50 22.08 2.79 -2.52
C PRO A 50 20.95 3.80 -2.22
N GLY A 51 20.31 4.34 -3.27
CA GLY A 51 19.15 5.23 -3.13
C GLY A 51 17.85 4.55 -2.68
N SER A 52 17.76 3.21 -2.71
CA SER A 52 16.54 2.50 -2.33
C SER A 52 16.26 2.58 -0.83
N GLN A 53 17.31 2.75 0.00
CA GLN A 53 17.16 2.86 1.45
C GLN A 53 16.42 4.14 1.87
N HIS A 54 16.65 5.25 1.18
CA HIS A 54 15.93 6.51 1.44
C HIS A 54 14.45 6.38 1.05
N VAL A 55 14.18 5.77 -0.10
CA VAL A 55 12.82 5.50 -0.58
C VAL A 55 12.06 4.57 0.36
N ILE A 56 12.70 3.49 0.84
CA ILE A 56 12.11 2.58 1.83
C ILE A 56 11.77 3.33 3.13
N ARG A 57 12.66 4.21 3.59
CA ARG A 57 12.42 5.02 4.79
C ARG A 57 11.19 5.91 4.61
N HIS A 58 11.10 6.63 3.48
CA HIS A 58 9.95 7.48 3.17
C HIS A 58 8.63 6.69 3.12
N ILE A 59 8.62 5.52 2.46
CA ILE A 59 7.45 4.64 2.40
C ILE A 59 7.01 4.21 3.81
N ARG A 60 7.94 3.90 4.71
CA ARG A 60 7.62 3.54 6.10
C ARG A 60 7.05 4.70 6.89
N GLU A 61 7.61 5.90 6.75
CA GLU A 61 7.10 7.11 7.38
C GLU A 61 5.66 7.40 6.94
N GLU A 62 5.37 7.28 5.64
CA GLU A 62 3.99 7.40 5.13
C GLU A 62 3.06 6.29 5.65
N MET A 63 3.55 5.06 5.80
CA MET A 63 2.76 3.98 6.38
C MET A 63 2.37 4.29 7.83
N GLU A 64 3.27 4.85 8.63
CA GLU A 64 3.00 5.28 10.00
C GLU A 64 2.05 6.49 10.04
N ALA A 65 2.21 7.45 9.14
CA ALA A 65 1.28 8.58 9.01
C ALA A 65 -0.15 8.10 8.71
N ILE A 66 -0.31 7.12 7.80
CA ILE A 66 -1.61 6.52 7.48
C ILE A 66 -2.17 5.67 8.63
N LYS A 67 -1.32 5.09 9.49
CA LYS A 67 -1.78 4.43 10.74
C LYS A 67 -2.38 5.43 11.71
N GLN A 68 -1.67 6.53 11.94
CA GLN A 68 -2.07 7.55 12.89
C GLN A 68 -3.29 8.34 12.39
N ASN A 69 -3.35 8.56 11.08
CA ASN A 69 -4.44 9.26 10.45
C ASN A 69 -4.92 8.48 9.21
N SER A 70 -5.90 7.62 9.46
CA SER A 70 -6.51 6.76 8.43
C SER A 70 -7.19 7.54 7.29
N THR A 71 -7.36 8.86 7.42
CA THR A 71 -7.91 9.73 6.38
C THR A 71 -6.83 10.21 5.40
N LEU A 72 -5.55 10.15 5.77
CA LEU A 72 -4.45 10.57 4.89
C LEU A 72 -4.38 9.72 3.62
N GLU A 73 -4.14 10.39 2.51
CA GLU A 73 -3.92 9.76 1.20
C GLU A 73 -2.44 9.39 1.02
N ILE A 74 -2.19 8.46 0.09
CA ILE A 74 -0.81 8.13 -0.30
C ILE A 74 -0.28 9.34 -1.07
N SER A 75 0.93 9.80 -0.75
CA SER A 75 1.57 10.92 -1.43
C SER A 75 1.66 10.68 -2.94
N ASP A 76 1.56 11.75 -3.72
CA ASP A 76 1.68 11.71 -5.18
C ASP A 76 3.04 11.15 -5.61
N GLU A 77 4.11 11.49 -4.89
CA GLU A 77 5.47 10.97 -5.14
C GLU A 77 5.51 9.43 -5.05
N THR A 78 4.80 8.86 -4.10
CA THR A 78 4.74 7.41 -3.89
C THR A 78 3.83 6.73 -4.92
N ASN A 79 2.78 7.42 -5.39
CA ASN A 79 1.98 6.95 -6.52
C ASN A 79 2.77 6.95 -7.84
N GLU A 80 3.59 7.98 -8.08
CA GLU A 80 4.48 8.05 -9.24
C GLU A 80 5.49 6.90 -9.23
N LEU A 81 6.17 6.69 -8.09
CA LEU A 81 7.11 5.59 -7.93
C LEU A 81 6.43 4.23 -8.17
N ARG A 82 5.21 4.04 -7.65
CA ARG A 82 4.42 2.82 -7.91
C ARG A 82 4.18 2.62 -9.40
N GLN A 83 3.82 3.69 -10.11
CA GLN A 83 3.54 3.66 -11.54
C GLN A 83 4.80 3.29 -12.34
N GLN A 84 5.93 3.91 -12.02
CA GLN A 84 7.22 3.60 -12.64
C GLN A 84 7.59 2.12 -12.45
N MET A 85 7.42 1.58 -11.24
CA MET A 85 7.71 0.18 -10.93
C MET A 85 6.77 -0.79 -11.65
N TYR A 86 5.50 -0.43 -11.81
CA TYR A 86 4.54 -1.21 -12.59
C TYR A 86 4.94 -1.27 -14.07
N GLU A 87 5.31 -0.13 -14.65
CA GLU A 87 5.76 -0.05 -16.05
C GLU A 87 7.06 -0.86 -16.27
N LEU A 88 8.01 -0.81 -15.36
CA LEU A 88 9.23 -1.62 -15.41
C LEU A 88 8.92 -3.12 -15.36
N LYS A 89 8.03 -3.56 -14.46
CA LYS A 89 7.59 -4.96 -14.40
C LYS A 89 6.86 -5.39 -15.69
N LYS A 90 6.01 -4.53 -16.24
CA LYS A 90 5.29 -4.78 -17.50
C LYS A 90 6.26 -4.94 -18.67
N LYS A 91 7.25 -4.04 -18.79
CA LYS A 91 8.32 -4.14 -19.81
C LYS A 91 9.12 -5.43 -19.67
N ARG A 92 9.51 -5.80 -18.45
CA ARG A 92 10.23 -7.06 -18.19
C ARG A 92 9.44 -8.29 -18.65
N LYS A 93 8.15 -8.38 -18.33
CA LYS A 93 7.28 -9.47 -18.79
C LYS A 93 7.19 -9.54 -20.31
N ARG A 94 6.98 -8.41 -20.98
CA ARG A 94 6.90 -8.37 -22.46
C ARG A 94 8.19 -8.86 -23.12
N ASN A 95 9.35 -8.49 -22.58
CA ASN A 95 10.65 -8.92 -23.12
C ASN A 95 10.90 -10.43 -22.88
N ASP A 96 10.42 -10.97 -21.77
CA ASP A 96 10.53 -12.39 -21.42
C ASP A 96 9.67 -13.29 -22.32
N THR A 97 8.47 -12.83 -22.70
CA THR A 97 7.55 -13.57 -23.58
C THR A 97 7.90 -13.47 -25.08
N GLY A 98 8.80 -12.55 -25.44
CA GLY A 98 9.28 -12.37 -26.82
C GLY A 98 10.59 -13.08 -27.13
N ALA A 99 11.13 -13.88 -26.19
CA ALA A 99 12.39 -14.61 -26.32
C ALA A 99 12.20 -16.10 -26.67
N VAL A 100 11.06 -16.47 -27.26
CA VAL A 100 10.77 -17.83 -27.77
C VAL A 100 10.60 -17.78 -29.27
#